data_AF-A0A514CHS6-F1
#
_entry.id   AF-A0A514CHS6-F1
#
_cell.length_a   1.000
_cell.length_b   1.000
_cell.length_c   1.000
_cell.angle_alpha   90.00
_cell.angle_beta   90.00
_cell.angle_gamma   90.00
#
_symmetry.space_group_name_H-M   'P 1'
#
loop_
_entity.id
_entity.type
_entity.pdbx_description
1 polymer ?
#
loop_
_entity_poly.entity_id
_entity_poly.type
_entity_poly.pdbx_seq_one_letter_code
_entity_poly.pdbx_strand_id
1 'polypeptide(L)'
;MTFHSKSNIGEAQLWIISTNFNSTTDSTIFYLPENGSVSSLEWKPEFSGTEGFIVCGVAGREDLRDTIGHYDIIYPNGVLINKDYWITVTADSLNLERFE
;
A
#
# COMPACT_ATOMS: atom_id res chain seq x y z
N MET A 1 -0.39 7.21 7.08
CA MET A 1 -1.34 6.33 6.38
C MET A 1 -1.43 5.04 7.15
N THR A 2 -2.61 4.44 7.19
CA THR A 2 -2.88 3.19 7.87
C THR A 2 -3.30 2.18 6.81
N PHE A 3 -2.74 0.98 6.88
CA PHE A 3 -3.12 -0.15 6.05
C PHE A 3 -3.65 -1.23 6.96
N HIS A 4 -4.93 -1.55 6.83
CA HIS A 4 -5.54 -2.74 7.40
C HIS A 4 -5.44 -3.84 6.37
N SER A 5 -4.90 -4.99 6.74
CA SER A 5 -4.63 -6.04 5.76
C SER A 5 -4.90 -7.43 6.31
N LYS A 6 -5.39 -8.31 5.45
CA LYS A 6 -5.56 -9.73 5.76
C LYS A 6 -5.20 -10.59 4.55
N SER A 7 -4.85 -11.83 4.82
CA SER A 7 -4.52 -12.82 3.79
C SER A 7 -5.45 -14.01 3.90
N ASN A 8 -6.05 -14.39 2.77
CA ASN A 8 -6.83 -15.62 2.63
C ASN A 8 -5.98 -16.79 2.08
N ILE A 9 -4.65 -16.60 1.95
CA ILE A 9 -3.71 -17.61 1.44
C ILE A 9 -2.71 -18.10 2.48
N GLY A 10 -2.94 -17.77 3.76
CA GLY A 10 -1.99 -18.01 4.84
C GLY A 10 -1.00 -16.87 4.97
N GLU A 11 0.24 -17.18 5.37
CA GLU A 11 1.27 -16.17 5.58
C GLU A 11 1.58 -15.45 4.26
N ALA A 12 1.64 -14.12 4.31
CA ALA A 12 1.98 -13.32 3.16
C ALA A 12 2.81 -12.11 3.57
N GLN A 13 3.74 -11.71 2.71
CA GLN A 13 4.51 -10.49 2.89
C GLN A 13 4.09 -9.50 1.81
N LEU A 14 3.59 -8.35 2.24
CA LEU A 14 3.33 -7.20 1.38
C LEU A 14 4.57 -6.32 1.30
N TRP A 15 4.86 -5.82 0.11
CA TRP A 15 5.72 -4.66 -0.10
C TRP A 15 4.84 -3.49 -0.52
N ILE A 16 5.09 -2.32 0.06
CA ILE A 16 4.37 -1.09 -0.26
C ILE A 16 5.41 -0.02 -0.61
N ILE A 17 5.20 0.68 -1.70
CA ILE A 17 6.09 1.74 -2.17
C ILE A 17 5.32 3.03 -2.45
N SER A 18 5.99 4.17 -2.26
CA SER A 18 5.59 5.44 -2.85
C SER A 18 6.50 5.68 -4.07
N THR A 19 5.94 6.22 -5.15
CA THR A 19 6.70 6.55 -6.36
C THR A 19 6.21 7.86 -6.96
N ASN A 20 7.10 8.60 -7.62
CA ASN A 20 6.81 9.82 -8.38
C ASN A 20 6.94 9.62 -9.89
N PHE A 21 6.60 8.42 -10.40
CA PHE A 21 6.77 7.94 -11.78
C PHE A 21 8.22 7.71 -12.24
N ASN A 22 9.17 8.48 -11.72
CA ASN A 22 10.58 8.38 -12.10
C ASN A 22 11.34 7.38 -11.23
N SER A 23 11.03 7.34 -9.94
CA SER A 23 11.66 6.44 -8.98
C SER A 23 10.72 6.07 -7.84
N THR A 24 11.07 5.01 -7.13
CA THR A 24 10.58 4.80 -5.76
C THR A 24 11.09 5.93 -4.88
N THR A 25 10.21 6.55 -4.12
CA THR A 25 10.51 7.64 -3.18
C THR A 25 10.66 7.14 -1.76
N ASP A 26 9.87 6.13 -1.38
CA ASP A 26 9.99 5.43 -0.10
C ASP A 26 9.39 4.02 -0.23
N SER A 27 9.71 3.14 0.72
CA SER A 27 9.21 1.77 0.74
C SER A 27 9.07 1.21 2.16
N THR A 28 8.14 0.29 2.34
CA THR A 28 7.99 -0.48 3.57
C THR A 28 7.53 -1.91 3.28
N ILE A 29 7.67 -2.79 4.27
CA ILE A 29 7.27 -4.19 4.21
C ILE A 29 6.29 -4.47 5.34
N PHE A 30 5.29 -5.30 5.07
CA PHE A 30 4.28 -5.67 6.03
C PHE A 30 3.96 -7.17 5.99
N TYR A 31 4.01 -7.84 7.15
CA TYR A 31 3.76 -9.29 7.26
C TYR A 31 2.33 -9.56 7.72
N LEU A 32 1.68 -10.49 7.04
CA LEU A 32 0.33 -10.96 7.35
C LEU A 32 0.40 -12.37 7.94
N PRO A 33 -0.30 -12.61 9.06
CA PRO A 33 -0.21 -13.87 9.78
C PRO A 33 -0.94 -15.00 9.04
N GLU A 34 -0.45 -16.23 9.24
CA GLU A 34 -1.01 -17.45 8.64
C GLU A 34 -2.49 -17.68 8.99
N ASN A 35 -2.91 -17.27 10.18
CA ASN A 35 -4.26 -17.48 10.68
C ASN A 35 -5.33 -16.59 10.00
N GLY A 36 -4.95 -15.76 9.02
CA GLY A 36 -5.85 -14.88 8.28
C GLY A 36 -6.41 -13.71 9.11
N SER A 37 -5.88 -13.48 10.32
CA SER A 37 -6.29 -12.35 11.13
C SER A 37 -5.86 -11.02 10.51
N VAL A 38 -6.65 -9.98 10.76
CA VAL A 38 -6.37 -8.64 10.27
C VAL A 38 -5.16 -8.10 11.03
N SER A 39 -4.19 -7.59 10.28
CA SER A 39 -3.05 -6.84 10.81
C SER A 39 -3.15 -5.40 10.34
N SER A 40 -2.61 -4.46 11.11
CA SER A 40 -2.57 -3.04 10.73
C SER A 40 -1.15 -2.49 10.75
N LEU A 41 -0.82 -1.66 9.77
CA LEU A 41 0.45 -0.92 9.68
C LEU A 41 0.18 0.58 9.56
N GLU A 42 0.77 1.37 10.45
CA GLU A 42 0.90 2.82 10.23
C GLU A 42 2.22 3.10 9.54
N TRP A 43 2.16 3.75 8.38
CA TRP A 43 3.33 4.19 7.62
C TRP A 43 3.24 5.66 7.24
N LYS A 44 4.36 6.36 7.37
CA LYS A 44 4.52 7.78 7.00
C LYS A 44 5.55 7.86 5.89
N PRO A 45 5.13 7.69 4.62
CA PRO A 45 6.04 7.71 3.49
C PRO A 45 6.67 9.08 3.28
N GLU A 46 7.92 9.09 2.81
CA GLU A 46 8.48 10.25 2.13
C GLU A 46 7.88 10.39 0.73
N PHE A 47 7.47 11.61 0.39
CA PHE A 47 6.88 11.97 -0.89
C PHE A 47 7.77 13.00 -1.59
N SER A 48 7.85 12.95 -2.92
CA SER A 48 8.59 13.94 -3.70
C SER A 48 7.94 14.18 -5.06
N GLY A 49 8.31 15.28 -5.72
CA GLY A 49 7.72 15.70 -6.99
C GLY A 49 6.46 16.55 -6.81
N THR A 50 5.55 16.49 -7.77
CA THR A 50 4.24 17.18 -7.73
C THR A 50 3.09 16.21 -7.50
N GLU A 51 3.25 14.96 -7.92
CA GLU A 51 2.26 13.90 -7.78
C GLU A 51 2.94 12.52 -7.86
N GLY A 52 2.19 11.48 -7.50
CA GLY A 52 2.66 10.11 -7.64
C GLY A 52 1.66 9.08 -7.16
N PHE A 53 2.14 7.86 -6.95
CA PHE A 53 1.32 6.73 -6.55
C PHE A 53 1.87 5.99 -5.33
N ILE A 54 0.95 5.35 -4.63
CA ILE A 54 1.25 4.28 -3.69
C ILE A 54 0.89 2.96 -4.36
N VAL A 55 1.85 2.03 -4.39
CA VAL A 55 1.68 0.70 -4.99
C VAL A 55 1.94 -0.35 -3.93
N CYS A 56 1.15 -1.41 -3.94
CA CYS A 56 1.37 -2.59 -3.10
C CYS A 56 1.50 -3.82 -3.97
N GLY A 57 2.28 -4.78 -3.51
CA GLY A 57 2.20 -6.14 -4.02
C GLY A 57 2.65 -7.17 -3.00
N VAL A 58 2.55 -8.43 -3.39
CA VAL A 58 2.85 -9.58 -2.55
C VAL A 58 4.22 -10.16 -2.94
N ALA A 59 5.09 -10.42 -1.98
CA ALA A 59 6.40 -11.01 -2.23
C ALA A 59 6.25 -12.46 -2.74
N GLY A 60 7.02 -12.83 -3.77
CA GLY A 60 6.94 -14.15 -4.42
C GLY A 60 5.67 -14.39 -5.25
N ARG A 61 4.87 -13.33 -5.46
CA ARG A 61 3.63 -13.30 -6.24
C ARG A 61 3.61 -11.99 -7.04
N GLU A 62 4.57 -11.85 -7.96
CA GLU A 62 4.78 -10.61 -8.72
C GLU A 62 3.59 -10.24 -9.62
N ASP A 63 2.73 -11.23 -9.90
CA ASP A 63 1.43 -11.08 -10.55
C ASP A 63 0.42 -10.32 -9.68
N LEU A 64 0.54 -10.38 -8.35
CA LEU A 64 -0.34 -9.74 -7.38
C LEU A 64 0.22 -8.39 -6.92
N ARG A 65 0.02 -7.36 -7.74
CA ARG A 65 0.33 -5.96 -7.41
C ARG A 65 -0.73 -5.02 -7.95
N ASP A 66 -0.98 -3.92 -7.24
CA ASP A 66 -1.93 -2.90 -7.67
C ASP A 66 -1.66 -1.52 -7.03
N THR A 67 -2.22 -0.48 -7.63
CA THR A 67 -2.11 0.91 -7.19
C THR A 67 -3.16 1.21 -6.11
N ILE A 68 -2.69 1.48 -4.90
CA ILE A 68 -3.51 1.79 -3.72
C ILE A 68 -4.12 3.18 -3.82
N GLY A 69 -3.30 4.16 -4.17
CA GLY A 69 -3.68 5.56 -4.11
C GLY A 69 -2.82 6.42 -5.00
N HIS A 70 -3.38 7.54 -5.41
CA HIS A 70 -2.67 8.66 -6.02
C HIS A 70 -2.49 9.75 -4.94
N TYR A 71 -1.37 10.45 -4.97
CA TYR A 71 -1.14 11.61 -4.12
C TYR A 71 -0.77 12.83 -4.97
N ASP A 72 -1.20 13.99 -4.49
CA ASP A 72 -0.79 15.29 -4.99
C ASP A 72 -0.05 16.07 -3.91
N ILE A 73 1.03 16.75 -4.28
CA ILE A 73 1.76 17.67 -3.40
C ILE A 73 1.39 19.10 -3.82
N ILE A 74 0.56 19.76 -3.01
CA ILE A 74 0.07 21.11 -3.30
C ILE A 74 0.70 22.08 -2.31
N TYR A 75 1.41 23.09 -2.81
CA TYR A 75 1.91 24.17 -1.95
C TYR A 75 0.82 25.23 -1.72
N PRO A 76 0.60 25.71 -0.47
CA PRO A 76 1.28 25.35 0.78
C PRO A 76 0.61 24.20 1.58
N ASN A 77 -0.39 23.54 1.00
CA ASN A 77 -1.30 22.60 1.68
C ASN A 77 -0.71 21.22 2.02
N GLY A 78 0.47 20.89 1.49
CA GLY A 78 1.14 19.60 1.72
C GLY A 78 0.62 18.49 0.81
N VAL A 79 0.61 17.25 1.32
CA VAL A 79 0.25 16.06 0.53
C VAL A 79 -1.24 15.75 0.69
N LEU A 80 -1.96 15.69 -0.42
CA LEU A 80 -3.33 15.21 -0.50
C LEU A 80 -3.33 13.72 -0.87
N ILE A 81 -3.75 12.88 0.07
CA ILE A 81 -3.88 11.43 -0.11
C ILE A 81 -4.82 10.85 0.95
N ASN A 82 -5.58 9.81 0.60
CA ASN A 82 -6.34 9.05 1.59
C ASN A 82 -5.40 8.45 2.62
N LYS A 83 -5.83 8.42 3.88
CA LYS A 83 -4.98 8.01 4.99
C LYS A 83 -5.28 6.61 5.48
N ASP A 84 -6.32 5.96 4.99
CA ASP A 84 -6.78 4.65 5.46
C ASP A 84 -7.18 3.73 4.29
N TYR A 85 -6.66 2.51 4.30
CA TYR A 85 -6.81 1.53 3.23
C TYR A 85 -7.00 0.12 3.78
N TRP A 86 -7.82 -0.64 3.08
CA TRP A 86 -7.98 -2.07 3.29
C TRP A 86 -7.36 -2.85 2.13
N ILE A 87 -6.50 -3.83 2.48
CA ILE A 87 -5.84 -4.72 1.55
C ILE A 87 -6.26 -6.16 1.87
N THR A 88 -6.88 -6.83 0.91
CA THR A 88 -7.19 -8.26 1.06
C THR A 88 -6.42 -9.05 0.01
N VAL A 89 -5.54 -9.94 0.48
CA VAL A 89 -4.81 -10.88 -0.39
C VAL A 89 -5.62 -12.16 -0.55
N THR A 90 -5.85 -12.57 -1.78
CA THR A 90 -6.47 -13.85 -2.12
C THR A 90 -5.54 -14.68 -3.00
N ALA A 91 -5.97 -15.89 -3.38
CA ALA A 91 -5.18 -16.76 -4.25
C ALA A 91 -4.88 -16.10 -5.60
N ASP A 92 -5.81 -15.30 -6.12
CA ASP A 92 -5.79 -14.80 -7.49
C ASP A 92 -5.84 -13.27 -7.58
N SER A 93 -5.96 -12.57 -6.46
CA SER A 93 -6.11 -11.11 -6.45
C SER A 93 -5.52 -10.43 -5.21
N LEU A 94 -5.21 -9.15 -5.39
CA LEU A 94 -4.94 -8.19 -4.34
C LEU A 94 -6.03 -7.12 -4.39
N ASN A 95 -7.00 -7.18 -3.49
CA ASN A 95 -8.14 -6.26 -3.47
C ASN A 95 -7.83 -5.05 -2.59
N LEU A 96 -8.14 -3.86 -3.09
CA LEU A 96 -7.85 -2.58 -2.46
C LEU A 96 -9.14 -1.77 -2.27
N GLU A 97 -9.41 -1.40 -1.03
CA GLU A 97 -10.55 -0.58 -0.66
C GLU A 97 -10.07 0.69 0.07
N ARG A 98 -10.64 1.83 -0.32
CA ARG A 98 -10.36 3.13 0.30
C ARG A 98 -11.50 3.45 1.26
N PHE A 99 -11.18 3.93 2.45
CA PHE A 99 -12.16 4.52 3.35
C PHE A 99 -12.02 6.05 3.35
N GLU A 100 -13.14 6.73 3.15
CA GLU A 100 -13.28 8.20 3.24
C GLU A 100 -13.61 8.64 4.66
#